data_AF-Q4LEC6-F1
#
_entry.id   AF-Q4LEC6-F1
#
_cell.length_a   1.000
_cell.length_b   1.000
_cell.length_c   1.000
_cell.angle_alpha   90.00
_cell.angle_beta   90.00
_cell.angle_gamma   90.00
#
_symmetry.space_group_name_H-M   'P 1'
#
loop_
_entity.id
_entity.type
_entity.pdbx_description
1 polymer ?
#
loop_
_entity_poly.entity_id
_entity_poly.type
_entity_poly.pdbx_seq_one_letter_code
_entity_poly.pdbx_strand_id
1 'polypeptide(L)'
;MAKTSGEAVELLAKAAQRSGWGKITVSDNFETVGKMVVVFENCVFCEGLEHEKTPACSFLSGIIAGIAESVYGRGVTVQEELCRAAGGGVCRFSINRV
;
A
#
# COMPACT_ATOMS: atom_id res chain seq x y z
N MET A 1 2.85 1.27 26.21
CA MET A 1 1.88 2.11 25.47
C MET A 1 1.50 1.37 24.21
N ALA A 2 0.24 0.93 24.08
CA ALA A 2 -0.25 0.33 22.84
C ALA A 2 -0.47 1.45 21.82
N LYS A 3 0.14 1.35 20.64
CA LYS A 3 -0.14 2.26 19.52
C LYS A 3 -1.46 1.84 18.88
N THR A 4 -2.26 2.81 18.43
CA THR A 4 -3.45 2.50 17.63
C THR A 4 -3.06 1.91 16.28
N SER A 5 -3.98 1.19 15.64
CA SER A 5 -3.76 0.56 14.34
C SER A 5 -3.31 1.57 13.27
N GLY A 6 -3.94 2.75 13.23
CA GLY A 6 -3.58 3.85 12.32
C GLY A 6 -2.16 4.38 12.55
N GLU A 7 -1.77 4.60 13.81
CA GLU A 7 -0.41 5.04 14.15
C GLU A 7 0.67 4.01 13.77
N ALA A 8 0.36 2.71 13.87
CA ALA A 8 1.25 1.65 13.46
C ALA A 8 1.49 1.67 11.94
N VAL A 9 0.42 1.81 11.14
CA VAL A 9 0.53 1.93 9.68
C VAL A 9 1.31 3.18 9.29
N GLU A 10 1.02 4.32 9.92
CA GLU A 10 1.72 5.56 9.62
C GLU A 10 3.23 5.47 9.94
N LEU A 11 3.59 4.82 11.05
CA LEU A 11 4.98 4.59 11.41
C LEU A 11 5.71 3.71 10.39
N LEU A 12 5.05 2.63 9.94
CA LEU A 12 5.60 1.72 8.92
C LEU A 12 5.75 2.43 7.57
N ALA A 13 4.75 3.23 7.16
CA ALA A 13 4.81 4.04 5.94
C ALA A 13 5.98 5.04 5.99
N LYS A 14 6.16 5.74 7.12
CA LYS A 14 7.31 6.63 7.33
C LYS A 14 8.65 5.88 7.28
N ALA A 15 8.72 4.67 7.81
CA ALA A 15 9.93 3.85 7.75
C ALA A 15 10.25 3.40 6.32
N ALA A 16 9.25 2.92 5.56
CA ALA A 16 9.40 2.55 4.16
C ALA A 16 9.85 3.73 3.29
N GLN A 17 9.24 4.91 3.48
CA GLN A 17 9.65 6.12 2.76
C GLN A 17 11.11 6.52 3.06
N ARG A 18 11.54 6.46 4.33
CA ARG A 18 12.96 6.69 4.68
C ARG A 18 13.92 5.65 4.12
N SER A 19 13.41 4.47 3.79
CA SER A 19 14.18 3.38 3.18
C SER A 19 14.23 3.47 1.65
N GLY A 20 13.69 4.55 1.06
CA GLY A 20 13.77 4.82 -0.37
C GLY A 20 12.70 4.14 -1.22
N TRP A 21 11.60 3.66 -0.62
CA TRP A 21 10.56 2.94 -1.36
C TRP A 21 9.70 3.83 -2.28
N GLY A 22 9.94 5.14 -2.26
CA GLY A 22 9.10 6.17 -2.85
C GLY A 22 8.43 7.03 -1.79
N LYS A 23 7.65 8.02 -2.25
CA LYS A 23 6.85 8.87 -1.36
C LYS A 23 5.50 8.19 -1.11
N ILE A 24 5.14 8.01 0.15
CA ILE A 24 4.02 7.17 0.57
C ILE A 24 2.96 8.06 1.23
N THR A 25 1.72 7.95 0.74
CA THR A 25 0.55 8.59 1.37
C THR A 25 -0.46 7.51 1.75
N VAL A 26 -0.98 7.59 2.97
CA VAL A 26 -1.99 6.66 3.51
C VAL A 26 -3.24 7.43 3.88
N SER A 27 -4.42 6.95 3.48
CA SER A 27 -5.70 7.49 3.96
C SER A 27 -6.16 6.80 5.24
N ASP A 28 -6.65 7.55 6.21
CA ASP A 28 -7.08 6.99 7.51
C ASP A 28 -8.61 6.84 7.61
N ASN A 29 -9.16 5.81 6.95
CA ASN A 29 -10.60 5.53 6.95
C ASN A 29 -10.92 4.05 7.25
N PHE A 30 -9.94 3.25 7.66
CA PHE A 30 -10.11 1.80 7.79
C PHE A 30 -11.02 1.42 8.96
N GLU A 31 -10.85 2.08 10.10
CA GLU A 31 -11.66 1.80 11.28
C GLU A 31 -13.12 2.26 11.13
N THR A 32 -13.35 3.34 10.37
CA THR A 32 -14.69 3.94 10.21
C THR A 32 -15.52 3.27 9.12
N VAL A 33 -14.92 2.96 7.96
CA VAL A 33 -15.65 2.44 6.79
C VAL A 33 -15.03 1.18 6.18
N GLY A 34 -14.02 0.59 6.83
CA GLY A 34 -13.36 -0.64 6.35
C GLY A 34 -12.54 -0.45 5.08
N LYS A 35 -12.13 0.78 4.76
CA LYS A 35 -11.38 1.12 3.55
C LYS A 35 -10.16 1.97 3.83
N MET A 36 -9.05 1.63 3.19
CA MET A 36 -7.82 2.42 3.19
C MET A 36 -7.25 2.45 1.77
N VAL A 37 -6.58 3.54 1.44
CA VAL A 37 -5.84 3.72 0.21
C VAL A 37 -4.41 4.04 0.56
N VAL A 38 -3.48 3.35 -0.10
CA VAL A 38 -2.04 3.64 -0.02
C VAL A 38 -1.56 4.01 -1.41
N VAL A 39 -0.88 5.16 -1.52
CA VAL A 39 -0.34 5.67 -2.78
C VAL A 39 1.18 5.77 -2.66
N PHE A 40 1.86 5.22 -3.66
CA PHE A 40 3.30 5.33 -3.84
C PHE A 40 3.61 6.18 -5.08
N GLU A 41 4.17 7.35 -4.86
CA GLU A 41 4.82 8.15 -5.90
C GLU A 41 6.29 7.72 -6.01
N ASN A 42 6.82 7.64 -7.24
CA ASN A 42 8.19 7.15 -7.49
C ASN A 42 8.48 5.79 -6.83
N CYS A 43 7.52 4.87 -6.93
CA CYS A 43 7.66 3.50 -6.43
C CYS A 43 8.86 2.81 -7.11
N VAL A 44 9.79 2.28 -6.30
CA VAL A 44 10.96 1.52 -6.78
C VAL A 44 10.60 0.09 -7.19
N PHE A 45 9.48 -0.44 -6.68
CA PHE A 45 9.10 -1.83 -6.93
C PHE A 45 8.49 -2.08 -8.31
N CYS A 46 8.08 -1.01 -9.00
CA CYS A 46 7.63 -1.08 -10.38
C CYS A 46 8.70 -0.66 -11.40
N GLU A 47 9.87 -0.21 -10.94
CA GLU A 47 10.95 0.25 -11.81
C GLU A 47 11.57 -0.95 -12.53
N GLY A 48 11.77 -0.86 -13.85
CA GLY A 48 12.25 -1.97 -14.67
C GLY A 48 11.16 -2.97 -15.08
N LEU A 49 9.91 -2.76 -14.67
CA LEU A 49 8.74 -3.56 -15.07
C LEU A 49 7.88 -2.82 -16.13
N GLU A 50 8.44 -1.84 -16.82
CA GLU A 50 7.70 -1.05 -17.80
C GLU A 50 7.17 -1.93 -18.95
N HIS A 51 6.00 -1.55 -19.49
CA HIS A 51 5.28 -2.23 -20.59
C HIS A 51 4.37 -3.39 -20.19
N GLU A 52 4.19 -3.65 -18.89
CA GLU A 52 3.14 -4.56 -18.44
C GLU A 52 1.75 -4.01 -18.77
N LYS A 53 0.84 -4.87 -19.22
CA LYS A 53 -0.56 -4.48 -19.53
C LYS A 53 -1.42 -4.35 -18.27
N THR A 54 -0.94 -4.87 -17.15
CA THR A 54 -1.65 -4.96 -15.87
C THR A 54 -0.73 -4.52 -14.73
N PRO A 55 -1.29 -4.13 -13.57
CA PRO A 55 -0.49 -3.82 -12.39
C PRO A 55 0.52 -4.93 -12.05
N ALA A 56 1.76 -4.52 -11.77
CA ALA A 56 2.90 -5.44 -11.69
C ALA A 56 3.56 -5.50 -10.30
N CYS A 57 3.09 -4.71 -9.31
CA CYS A 57 3.71 -4.67 -7.98
C CYS A 57 3.21 -5.80 -7.07
N SER A 58 3.33 -7.06 -7.49
CA SER A 58 2.87 -8.20 -6.68
C SER A 58 3.64 -8.31 -5.35
N PHE A 59 4.94 -7.99 -5.35
CA PHE A 59 5.75 -7.98 -4.13
C PHE A 59 5.25 -6.94 -3.12
N LEU A 60 5.04 -5.70 -3.57
CA LEU A 60 4.53 -4.63 -2.72
C LEU A 60 3.11 -4.90 -2.24
N SER A 61 2.25 -5.44 -3.11
CA SER A 61 0.89 -5.89 -2.76
C SER A 61 0.92 -6.89 -1.60
N GLY A 62 1.81 -7.88 -1.67
CA GLY A 62 1.98 -8.89 -0.62
C GLY A 62 2.45 -8.28 0.71
N ILE A 63 3.39 -7.33 0.68
CA ILE A 63 3.83 -6.62 1.89
C ILE A 63 2.68 -5.82 2.50
N ILE A 64 1.93 -5.08 1.70
CA ILE A 64 0.79 -4.28 2.18
C ILE A 64 -0.26 -5.21 2.79
N ALA A 65 -0.56 -6.35 2.16
CA ALA A 65 -1.49 -7.34 2.69
C ALA A 65 -1.04 -7.88 4.05
N GLY A 66 0.23 -8.31 4.16
CA GLY A 66 0.77 -8.84 5.42
C GLY A 66 0.75 -7.80 6.55
N ILE A 67 1.08 -6.53 6.26
CA ILE A 67 0.98 -5.45 7.25
C ILE A 67 -0.47 -5.21 7.64
N ALA A 68 -1.38 -5.10 6.67
CA ALA A 68 -2.78 -4.82 6.94
C ALA A 68 -3.44 -5.93 7.77
N GLU A 69 -3.17 -7.20 7.46
CA GLU A 69 -3.67 -8.33 8.26
C GLU A 69 -3.06 -8.37 9.66
N SER A 70 -1.78 -8.00 9.81
CA SER A 70 -1.12 -7.97 11.12
C SER A 70 -1.65 -6.86 12.02
N VAL A 71 -2.03 -5.72 11.43
CA VAL A 71 -2.50 -4.55 12.16
C VAL A 71 -4.00 -4.59 12.43
N TYR A 72 -4.80 -4.96 11.42
CA TYR A 72 -6.26 -4.89 11.47
C TYR A 72 -6.95 -6.25 11.65
N GLY A 73 -6.19 -7.36 11.65
CA GLY A 73 -6.72 -8.72 11.72
C GLY A 73 -6.99 -9.34 10.35
N ARG A 74 -7.41 -10.61 10.36
CA ARG A 74 -7.74 -11.37 9.14
C ARG A 74 -8.96 -10.79 8.42
N GLY A 75 -9.09 -11.07 7.13
CA GLY A 75 -10.23 -10.64 6.32
C GLY A 75 -10.00 -9.27 5.68
N VAL A 76 -8.82 -9.07 5.10
CA VAL A 76 -8.49 -7.87 4.35
C VAL A 76 -8.10 -8.28 2.93
N THR A 77 -8.56 -7.51 1.93
CA THR A 77 -8.13 -7.64 0.54
C THR A 77 -7.33 -6.42 0.14
N VAL A 78 -6.26 -6.64 -0.62
CA VAL A 78 -5.44 -5.59 -1.22
C VAL A 78 -5.51 -5.72 -2.73
N GLN A 79 -5.84 -4.62 -3.40
CA GLN A 79 -5.89 -4.55 -4.86
C GLN A 79 -5.04 -3.38 -5.34
N GLU A 80 -4.12 -3.66 -6.27
CA GLU A 80 -3.41 -2.61 -6.99
C GLU A 80 -4.31 -2.09 -8.13
N GLU A 81 -4.80 -0.87 -7.97
CA GLU A 81 -5.73 -0.22 -8.92
C GLU A 81 -4.99 0.48 -10.05
N LEU A 82 -3.83 1.08 -9.73
CA LEU A 82 -2.98 1.79 -10.66
C LEU A 82 -1.53 1.39 -10.39
N CYS A 83 -0.73 1.30 -11.46
CA CYS A 83 0.68 1.00 -11.39
C CYS A 83 1.43 1.86 -12.40
N ARG A 84 2.61 2.37 -12.05
CA ARG A 84 3.45 3.12 -13.00
C ARG A 84 3.96 2.24 -14.14
N ALA A 85 4.30 0.99 -13.85
CA ALA A 85 4.71 0.01 -14.86
C ALA A 85 3.63 -0.22 -15.93
N ALA A 86 2.36 -0.14 -15.54
CA ALA A 86 1.20 -0.30 -16.43
C ALA A 86 0.71 1.01 -17.08
N GLY A 87 1.54 2.06 -17.06
CA GLY A 87 1.21 3.37 -17.66
C GLY A 87 0.44 4.34 -16.75
N GLY A 88 0.25 4.00 -15.47
CA GLY A 88 -0.32 4.91 -14.47
C GLY A 88 0.68 5.99 -14.00
N GLY A 89 0.17 7.08 -13.42
CA GLY A 89 1.04 8.14 -12.85
C GLY A 89 1.66 7.78 -11.49
N VAL A 90 1.05 6.85 -10.76
CA VAL A 90 1.44 6.40 -9.41
C VAL A 90 1.10 4.92 -9.24
N CYS A 91 1.62 4.28 -8.19
CA CYS A 91 1.10 2.98 -7.75
C CYS A 91 0.07 3.20 -6.64
N ARG A 92 -1.17 2.77 -6.84
CA ARG A 92 -2.29 2.99 -5.92
C ARG A 92 -2.88 1.65 -5.50
N PHE A 93 -2.94 1.43 -4.19
CA PHE A 93 -3.50 0.22 -3.59
C PHE A 93 -4.76 0.56 -2.82
N SER A 94 -5.82 -0.21 -3.04
CA SER A 94 -7.03 -0.21 -2.22
C SER A 94 -6.97 -1.37 -1.24
N ILE A 95 -7.27 -1.10 0.03
CA ILE A 95 -7.29 -2.08 1.11
C ILE A 95 -8.72 -2.07 1.67
N ASN A 96 -9.40 -3.22 1.59
CA ASN A 96 -10.80 -3.33 1.97
C ASN A 96 -10.99 -4.48 2.97
N ARG A 97 -11.81 -4.26 3.99
CA ARG A 97 -12.30 -5.33 4.86
C ARG A 97 -13.25 -6.24 4.06
N VAL A 98 -13.09 -7.55 4.23
CA VAL A 98 -13.94 -8.62 3.66
C VAL A 98 -15.12 -8.88 4.56
#